data_AF-A0ABD3PF16-F1
#
_entry.id   AF-A0ABD3PF16-F1
#
_cell.length_a   1.000
_cell.length_b   1.000
_cell.length_c   1.000
_cell.angle_alpha   90.00
_cell.angle_beta   90.00
_cell.angle_gamma   90.00
#
_symmetry.space_group_name_H-M   'P 1'
#
loop_
_entity.id
_entity.type
_entity.pdbx_description
1 polymer ?
#
loop_
_entity_poly.entity_id
_entity_poly.type
_entity_poly.pdbx_seq_one_letter_code
_entity_poly.pdbx_strand_id
1 'polypeptide(L)'
;MTGNLRQRRGKKASNGPATHEDETPSKAQEESRTPMEQLRDAQARLIVSRDRTADLHAAWRNQMFRMSIIIIFVTLHQFQKPIQSCIGDIKASNDAVGVSTEEGSPDKQRISGMEAIGILFGYAFYELLAVATAFLIAYLLLANNTSSLELNSTPYFLSSALVPIQLGFYFHSKQPSSCVGEGAEDVQRNFPVVVIYHTIVTIAAWFMKSGMEQCEEHVKLVTDSIADFERMDKKLKQKKQLKAATKKK
;
A
#
# COMPACT_ATOMS: atom_id res chain seq x y z
N MET A 1 -25.39 -17.35 12.04
CA MET A 1 -24.16 -17.97 11.50
C MET A 1 -22.96 -17.19 12.02
N THR A 2 -22.44 -17.55 13.19
CA THR A 2 -21.32 -16.86 13.86
C THR A 2 -20.12 -17.79 13.85
N GLY A 3 -19.22 -17.57 12.90
CA GLY A 3 -17.99 -18.36 12.74
C GLY A 3 -16.93 -17.93 13.74
N ASN A 4 -16.69 -18.80 14.74
CA ASN A 4 -15.54 -18.75 15.62
C ASN A 4 -14.24 -18.89 14.82
N LEU A 5 -13.52 -17.79 14.60
CA LEU A 5 -12.14 -17.82 14.10
C LEU A 5 -11.20 -18.27 15.23
N ARG A 6 -11.15 -19.58 15.46
CA ARG A 6 -10.20 -20.25 16.33
C ARG A 6 -8.80 -20.12 15.72
N GLN A 7 -8.02 -19.16 16.21
CA GLN A 7 -6.62 -18.97 15.84
C GLN A 7 -5.85 -20.26 16.14
N ARG A 8 -5.47 -20.98 15.08
CA ARG A 8 -4.72 -22.24 15.14
C ARG A 8 -3.27 -21.91 15.51
N ARG A 9 -3.00 -21.78 16.82
CA ARG A 9 -1.66 -21.68 17.38
C ARG A 9 -0.88 -22.92 16.90
N GLY A 10 0.10 -22.70 16.03
CA GLY A 10 0.94 -23.75 15.47
C GLY A 10 1.58 -24.56 16.59
N LYS A 11 1.12 -25.80 16.74
CA LYS A 11 1.69 -26.80 17.63
C LYS A 11 2.97 -27.29 16.96
N LYS A 12 4.09 -26.64 17.26
CA LYS A 12 5.42 -27.11 16.84
C LYS A 12 5.68 -28.39 17.64
N ALA A 13 5.74 -29.52 16.94
CA ALA A 13 6.16 -30.79 17.51
C ALA A 13 7.62 -30.63 17.97
N SER A 14 7.79 -30.47 19.28
CA SER A 14 9.06 -30.59 19.97
C SER A 14 9.32 -32.07 20.18
N ASN A 15 10.25 -32.63 19.41
CA ASN A 15 11.03 -33.80 19.78
C ASN A 15 12.47 -33.53 19.32
N GLY A 16 13.17 -32.75 20.13
CA GLY A 16 14.61 -32.50 20.02
C GLY A 16 15.13 -32.21 21.43
N PRO A 17 16.33 -32.69 21.79
CA PRO A 17 16.75 -32.80 23.18
C PRO A 17 16.93 -31.43 23.82
N ALA A 18 16.42 -31.32 25.05
CA ALA A 18 16.59 -30.20 25.94
C ALA A 18 18.07 -29.87 26.17
N THR A 19 18.46 -28.63 25.92
CA THR A 19 19.28 -27.74 26.77
C THR A 19 19.67 -26.52 25.96
N HIS A 20 18.97 -25.41 26.14
CA HIS A 20 19.63 -24.12 26.27
C HIS A 20 18.73 -23.23 27.11
N GLU A 21 19.17 -23.02 28.34
CA GLU A 21 18.59 -22.12 29.31
C GLU A 21 18.53 -20.72 28.68
N ASP A 22 17.34 -20.12 28.70
CA ASP A 22 17.20 -18.66 28.65
C ASP A 22 17.88 -18.14 29.93
N GLU A 23 19.19 -17.95 29.87
CA GLU A 23 19.94 -17.14 30.83
C GLU A 23 19.36 -15.73 30.77
N THR A 24 18.37 -15.48 31.63
CA THR A 24 18.03 -14.12 32.02
C THR A 24 19.30 -13.57 32.67
N PRO A 25 19.99 -12.57 32.10
CA PRO A 25 21.22 -12.07 32.68
C PRO A 25 20.90 -11.64 34.11
N SER A 26 21.59 -12.27 35.07
CA SER A 26 21.49 -11.93 36.49
C SER A 26 21.63 -10.42 36.64
N LYS A 27 20.66 -9.75 37.27
CA LYS A 27 20.66 -8.29 37.53
C LYS A 27 21.99 -7.78 38.12
N ALA A 28 22.76 -8.65 38.77
CA ALA A 28 24.08 -8.37 39.31
C ALA A 28 25.16 -8.04 38.24
N GLN A 29 24.99 -8.47 36.99
CA GLN A 29 25.95 -8.23 35.90
C GLN A 29 25.65 -6.93 35.12
N GLU A 30 24.50 -6.31 35.36
CA GLU A 30 24.07 -5.07 34.71
C GLU A 30 24.64 -3.83 35.44
N GLU A 31 24.87 -3.91 36.75
CA GLU A 31 25.42 -2.82 37.58
C GLU A 31 26.91 -2.52 37.32
N SER A 32 27.66 -3.43 36.69
CA SER A 32 29.09 -3.23 36.42
C SER A 32 29.42 -2.74 35.00
N ARG A 33 28.44 -2.59 34.12
CA ARG A 33 28.70 -2.20 32.73
C ARG A 33 29.01 -0.72 32.65
N THR A 34 30.08 -0.38 31.94
CA THR A 34 30.41 1.03 31.70
C THR A 34 29.32 1.68 30.84
N PRO A 35 29.02 2.99 31.01
CA PRO A 35 28.02 3.68 30.17
C PRO A 35 28.30 3.55 28.67
N MET A 36 29.57 3.41 28.28
CA MET A 36 29.97 3.26 26.89
C MET A 36 29.67 1.85 26.35
N GLU A 37 29.82 0.80 27.16
CA GLU A 37 29.37 -0.55 26.80
C GLU A 37 27.84 -0.61 26.65
N GLN A 38 27.09 0.09 27.50
CA GLN A 38 25.63 0.19 27.38
C GLN A 38 25.22 0.88 26.07
N LEU A 39 25.90 1.96 25.67
CA LEU A 39 25.63 2.64 24.40
C LEU A 39 25.96 1.78 23.18
N ARG A 40 27.07 1.02 23.21
CA ARG A 40 27.42 0.09 22.12
C ARG A 40 26.44 -1.08 22.01
N ASP A 41 25.99 -1.64 23.13
CA ASP A 41 24.93 -2.65 23.14
C ASP A 41 23.62 -2.07 22.58
N ALA A 42 23.23 -0.86 23.01
CA ALA A 42 22.06 -0.18 22.47
C ALA A 42 22.18 0.05 20.94
N GLN A 43 23.35 0.48 20.45
CA GLN A 43 23.60 0.65 19.02
C GLN A 43 23.45 -0.67 18.26
N ALA A 44 24.03 -1.77 18.76
CA ALA A 44 23.92 -3.08 18.14
C ALA A 44 22.47 -3.56 18.06
N ARG A 45 21.69 -3.37 19.13
CA ARG A 45 20.25 -3.69 19.15
C ARG A 45 19.45 -2.84 18.16
N LEU A 46 19.76 -1.55 18.04
CA LEU A 46 19.09 -0.66 17.10
C LEU A 46 19.39 -1.02 15.64
N ILE A 47 20.64 -1.41 15.33
CA ILE A 47 21.00 -1.88 13.98
C ILE A 47 20.21 -3.15 13.64
N VAL A 48 20.17 -4.13 14.54
CA VAL A 48 19.37 -5.36 14.34
C VAL A 48 17.88 -5.03 14.20
N SER A 49 17.36 -4.09 14.98
CA SER A 49 15.97 -3.65 14.86
C SER A 49 15.69 -3.00 13.51
N ARG A 50 16.58 -2.11 13.03
CA ARG A 50 16.46 -1.46 11.73
C ARG A 50 16.42 -2.49 10.60
N ASP A 51 17.32 -3.46 10.62
CA ASP A 51 17.42 -4.48 9.58
C ASP A 51 16.15 -5.37 9.58
N ARG A 52 15.64 -5.76 10.76
CA ARG A 52 14.36 -6.46 10.90
C ARG A 52 13.16 -5.65 10.37
N THR A 53 13.15 -4.34 10.62
CA THR A 53 12.11 -3.44 10.09
C THR A 53 12.17 -3.39 8.56
N ALA A 54 13.36 -3.34 7.97
CA ALA A 54 13.53 -3.38 6.52
C ALA A 54 13.00 -4.70 5.91
N ASP A 55 13.34 -5.85 6.52
CA ASP A 55 12.83 -7.16 6.10
C ASP A 55 11.30 -7.25 6.20
N LEU A 56 10.73 -6.75 7.31
CA LEU A 56 9.29 -6.69 7.51
C LEU A 56 8.62 -5.84 6.43
N HIS A 57 9.19 -4.67 6.10
CA HIS A 57 8.68 -3.80 5.04
C HIS A 57 8.75 -4.48 3.67
N ALA A 58 9.83 -5.19 3.36
CA ALA A 58 9.95 -5.95 2.12
C ALA A 58 8.88 -7.05 2.02
N ALA A 59 8.64 -7.78 3.10
CA ALA A 59 7.58 -8.79 3.16
C ALA A 59 6.17 -8.18 2.98
N TRP A 60 5.90 -7.04 3.63
CA TRP A 60 4.65 -6.32 3.47
C TRP A 60 4.41 -5.83 2.05
N ARG A 61 5.45 -5.28 1.39
CA ARG A 61 5.35 -4.86 -0.02
C ARG A 61 5.01 -6.01 -0.95
N ASN A 62 5.69 -7.15 -0.79
CA ASN A 62 5.38 -8.36 -1.54
C ASN A 62 3.94 -8.83 -1.31
N GLN A 63 3.44 -8.75 -0.07
CA GLN A 63 2.06 -9.11 0.22
C GLN A 63 1.06 -8.13 -0.41
N MET A 64 1.32 -6.81 -0.34
CA MET A 64 0.50 -5.82 -1.04
C MET A 64 0.53 -6.05 -2.55
N PHE A 65 1.69 -6.34 -3.15
CA PHE A 65 1.75 -6.66 -4.58
C PHE A 65 0.84 -7.85 -4.93
N ARG A 66 0.88 -8.93 -4.14
CA ARG A 66 -0.02 -10.08 -4.34
C ARG A 66 -1.50 -9.69 -4.22
N MET A 67 -1.85 -8.85 -3.25
CA MET A 67 -3.21 -8.32 -3.12
C MET A 67 -3.60 -7.46 -4.32
N SER A 68 -2.68 -6.67 -4.89
CA SER A 68 -2.96 -5.83 -6.06
C SER A 68 -3.38 -6.64 -7.28
N ILE A 69 -2.84 -7.85 -7.47
CA ILE A 69 -3.27 -8.78 -8.53
C ILE A 69 -4.73 -9.18 -8.33
N ILE A 70 -5.12 -9.49 -7.10
CA ILE A 70 -6.53 -9.83 -6.77
C ILE A 70 -7.42 -8.62 -7.04
N ILE A 71 -7.00 -7.42 -6.65
CA ILE A 71 -7.75 -6.18 -6.89
C ILE A 71 -7.92 -5.93 -8.39
N ILE A 72 -6.91 -6.19 -9.23
CA ILE A 72 -7.05 -6.12 -10.69
C ILE A 72 -8.17 -7.05 -11.17
N PHE A 73 -8.20 -8.31 -10.75
CA PHE A 73 -9.27 -9.24 -11.13
C PHE A 73 -10.65 -8.77 -10.65
N VAL A 74 -10.76 -8.26 -9.42
CA VAL A 74 -12.03 -7.73 -8.89
C VAL A 74 -12.48 -6.51 -9.71
N THR A 75 -11.57 -5.60 -10.06
CA THR A 75 -11.90 -4.43 -10.90
C THR A 75 -12.31 -4.82 -12.32
N LEU A 76 -11.65 -5.80 -12.93
CA LEU A 76 -12.03 -6.34 -14.24
C LEU A 76 -13.42 -6.99 -14.19
N HIS A 77 -13.73 -7.72 -13.12
CA HIS A 77 -15.06 -8.28 -12.92
C HIS A 77 -16.13 -7.18 -12.71
N GLN A 78 -15.80 -6.12 -11.95
CA GLN A 78 -16.68 -4.95 -11.81
C GLN A 78 -16.89 -4.22 -13.14
N PHE A 79 -15.89 -4.18 -14.02
CA PHE A 79 -15.93 -3.58 -15.36
C PHE A 79 -16.80 -4.37 -16.35
N GLN A 80 -16.86 -5.70 -16.24
CA GLN A 80 -17.64 -6.54 -17.16
C GLN A 80 -19.15 -6.30 -17.06
N LYS A 81 -19.68 -6.07 -15.85
CA LYS A 81 -21.12 -5.88 -15.61
C LYS A 81 -21.74 -4.69 -16.36
N PRO A 82 -21.23 -3.45 -16.23
CA PRO A 82 -21.81 -2.29 -16.92
C PRO A 82 -21.72 -2.42 -18.44
N ILE A 83 -20.65 -3.03 -18.96
CA ILE A 83 -20.49 -3.27 -20.40
C ILE A 83 -21.54 -4.25 -20.91
N GLN A 84 -21.75 -5.37 -20.23
CA GLN A 84 -22.77 -6.34 -20.61
C GLN A 84 -24.17 -5.74 -20.57
N SER A 85 -24.46 -4.94 -19.55
CA SER A 85 -25.73 -4.20 -19.45
C SER A 85 -25.93 -3.25 -20.63
N CYS A 86 -24.93 -2.40 -20.92
CA CYS A 86 -25.03 -1.44 -22.03
C CYS A 86 -25.16 -2.13 -23.40
N ILE A 87 -24.46 -3.24 -23.64
CA ILE A 87 -24.62 -4.03 -24.86
C ILE A 87 -26.06 -4.57 -24.97
N GLY A 88 -26.64 -5.01 -23.84
CA GLY A 88 -28.05 -5.41 -23.75
C GLY A 88 -28.98 -4.28 -24.15
N ASP A 89 -28.78 -3.08 -23.60
CA ASP A 89 -29.58 -1.89 -23.88
C ASP A 89 -29.50 -1.46 -25.36
N ILE A 90 -28.29 -1.42 -25.93
CA ILE A 90 -28.07 -1.10 -27.35
C ILE A 90 -28.79 -2.11 -28.24
N LYS A 91 -28.71 -3.40 -27.89
CA LYS A 91 -29.40 -4.46 -28.64
C LYS A 91 -30.91 -4.31 -28.54
N ALA A 92 -31.45 -4.13 -27.34
CA ALA A 92 -32.88 -3.94 -27.10
C ALA A 92 -33.42 -2.70 -27.84
N SER A 93 -32.68 -1.60 -27.83
CA SER A 93 -33.01 -0.39 -28.58
C SER A 93 -33.03 -0.64 -30.09
N ASN A 94 -32.03 -1.33 -30.63
CA ASN A 94 -31.97 -1.65 -32.05
C ASN A 94 -33.07 -2.64 -32.49
N ASP A 95 -33.41 -3.61 -31.65
CA ASP A 95 -34.49 -4.57 -31.91
C ASP A 95 -35.86 -3.87 -31.90
N ALA A 96 -36.09 -2.93 -30.95
CA ALA A 96 -37.31 -2.13 -30.89
C ALA A 96 -37.51 -1.26 -32.14
N VAL A 97 -36.44 -0.66 -32.68
CA VAL A 97 -36.47 0.11 -33.93
C VAL A 97 -36.83 -0.79 -35.12
N GLY A 98 -36.33 -2.02 -35.17
CA GLY A 98 -36.64 -2.97 -36.26
C GLY A 98 -38.11 -3.44 -36.27
N VAL A 99 -38.76 -3.50 -35.11
CA VAL A 99 -40.17 -3.90 -34.97
C VAL A 99 -41.13 -2.73 -35.24
N SER A 100 -40.70 -1.49 -34.96
CA SER A 100 -41.54 -0.28 -35.07
C SER A 100 -41.56 0.35 -36.47
N THR A 101 -41.25 -0.42 -37.52
CA THR A 101 -41.25 0.03 -38.92
C THR A 101 -42.69 0.18 -39.46
N GLU A 102 -43.57 0.84 -38.72
CA GLU A 102 -44.74 1.50 -39.29
C GLU A 102 -44.30 2.89 -39.75
N GLU A 103 -44.40 3.12 -41.06
CA GLU A 103 -43.97 4.31 -41.78
C GLU A 103 -44.52 5.60 -41.14
N GLY A 104 -43.71 6.35 -40.40
CA GLY A 104 -44.12 7.70 -40.01
C GLY A 104 -43.34 8.41 -38.91
N SER A 105 -42.53 7.74 -38.09
CA SER A 105 -41.78 8.42 -37.01
C SER A 105 -40.30 8.64 -37.40
N PRO A 106 -39.87 9.88 -37.72
CA PRO A 106 -38.54 10.17 -38.28
C PRO A 106 -37.37 10.12 -37.28
N ASP A 107 -37.61 9.92 -35.97
CA ASP A 107 -36.60 10.25 -34.96
C ASP A 107 -35.83 9.07 -34.34
N LYS A 108 -36.15 7.80 -34.64
CA LYS A 108 -35.43 6.64 -34.06
C LYS A 108 -34.63 5.88 -35.13
N GLN A 109 -33.41 6.36 -35.42
CA GLN A 109 -32.44 5.64 -36.26
C GLN A 109 -31.78 4.48 -35.49
N ARG A 110 -31.49 3.40 -36.22
CA ARG A 110 -30.72 2.26 -35.70
C ARG A 110 -29.31 2.71 -35.34
N ILE A 111 -28.86 2.40 -34.12
CA ILE A 111 -27.53 2.74 -33.63
C ILE A 111 -26.48 1.99 -34.45
N SER A 112 -25.56 2.74 -35.08
CA SER A 112 -24.49 2.15 -35.89
C SER A 112 -23.42 1.49 -35.01
N GLY A 113 -22.63 0.58 -35.57
CA GLY A 113 -21.58 -0.11 -34.80
C GLY A 113 -20.50 0.83 -34.24
N MET A 114 -20.12 1.88 -34.97
CA MET A 114 -19.14 2.87 -34.50
C MET A 114 -19.71 3.74 -33.39
N GLU A 115 -20.98 4.12 -33.50
CA GLU A 115 -21.68 4.87 -32.46
C GLU A 115 -21.85 4.04 -31.18
N ALA A 116 -22.18 2.76 -31.31
CA ALA A 116 -22.25 1.83 -30.19
C ALA A 116 -20.91 1.72 -29.43
N ILE A 117 -19.77 1.70 -30.14
CA ILE A 117 -18.44 1.71 -29.50
C ILE A 117 -18.21 3.02 -28.74
N GLY A 118 -18.59 4.16 -29.31
CA GLY A 118 -18.47 5.47 -28.66
C GLY A 118 -19.30 5.55 -27.38
N ILE A 119 -20.55 5.11 -27.42
CA ILE A 119 -21.45 5.03 -26.26
C ILE A 119 -20.87 4.10 -25.19
N LEU A 120 -20.42 2.90 -25.59
CA LEU A 120 -19.87 1.91 -24.67
C LEU A 120 -18.60 2.41 -23.99
N PHE A 121 -17.71 3.09 -24.73
CA PHE A 121 -16.50 3.68 -24.15
C PHE A 121 -16.83 4.83 -23.20
N GLY A 122 -17.75 5.73 -23.57
CA GLY A 122 -18.21 6.80 -22.70
C GLY A 122 -18.82 6.28 -21.40
N TYR A 123 -19.65 5.23 -21.49
CA TYR A 123 -20.32 4.62 -20.35
C TYR A 123 -19.35 3.86 -19.41
N ALA A 124 -18.39 3.15 -19.99
CA ALA A 124 -17.40 2.33 -19.27
C ALA A 124 -16.09 3.08 -18.93
N PHE A 125 -15.98 4.37 -19.29
CA PHE A 125 -14.76 5.16 -19.08
C PHE A 125 -14.34 5.18 -17.61
N TYR A 126 -15.30 5.33 -16.71
CA TYR A 126 -15.07 5.35 -15.27
C TYR A 126 -14.45 4.03 -14.76
N GLU A 127 -15.00 2.89 -15.17
CA GLU A 127 -14.49 1.57 -14.79
C GLU A 127 -13.13 1.28 -15.46
N LEU A 128 -12.90 1.80 -16.67
CA LEU A 128 -11.59 1.74 -17.33
C LEU A 128 -10.52 2.52 -16.53
N LEU A 129 -10.86 3.70 -15.99
CA LEU A 129 -9.95 4.44 -15.09
C LEU A 129 -9.61 3.63 -13.83
N ALA A 130 -10.60 2.92 -13.28
CA ALA A 130 -10.40 2.08 -12.10
C ALA A 130 -9.41 0.93 -12.40
N VAL A 131 -9.56 0.26 -13.55
CA VAL A 131 -8.63 -0.78 -14.02
C VAL A 131 -7.23 -0.19 -14.23
N ALA A 132 -7.12 0.94 -14.93
CA ALA A 132 -5.83 1.62 -15.14
C ALA A 132 -5.13 1.96 -13.82
N THR A 133 -5.89 2.43 -12.83
CA THR A 133 -5.37 2.73 -11.48
C THR A 133 -4.89 1.48 -10.77
N ALA A 134 -5.60 0.36 -10.88
CA ALA A 134 -5.19 -0.90 -10.27
C ALA A 134 -3.86 -1.39 -10.86
N PHE A 135 -3.68 -1.28 -12.18
CA PHE A 135 -2.41 -1.58 -12.86
C PHE A 135 -1.28 -0.63 -12.43
N LEU A 136 -1.54 0.67 -12.29
CA LEU A 136 -0.54 1.62 -11.81
C LEU A 136 -0.07 1.32 -10.39
N ILE A 137 -0.99 0.93 -9.50
CA ILE A 137 -0.64 0.53 -8.13
C ILE A 137 0.16 -0.78 -8.13
N ALA A 138 -0.25 -1.77 -8.94
CA ALA A 138 0.51 -3.02 -9.06
C ALA A 138 1.91 -2.78 -9.62
N TYR A 139 2.04 -1.91 -10.63
CA TYR A 139 3.32 -1.50 -11.21
C TYR A 139 4.19 -0.76 -10.19
N LEU A 140 3.63 0.17 -9.42
CA LEU A 140 4.31 0.86 -8.31
C LEU A 140 4.91 -0.14 -7.31
N LEU A 141 4.12 -1.14 -6.92
CA LEU A 141 4.53 -2.14 -5.95
C LEU A 141 5.58 -3.12 -6.52
N LEU A 142 5.52 -3.42 -7.83
CA LEU A 142 6.47 -4.29 -8.51
C LEU A 142 7.83 -3.59 -8.77
N ALA A 143 7.79 -2.36 -9.29
CA ALA A 143 8.98 -1.61 -9.68
C ALA A 143 9.87 -1.25 -8.47
N ASN A 144 9.27 -1.05 -7.31
CA ASN A 144 9.97 -0.65 -6.08
C ASN A 144 10.35 -1.83 -5.17
N ASN A 145 10.56 -3.02 -5.73
CA ASN A 145 11.00 -4.19 -4.97
C ASN A 145 12.43 -4.03 -4.40
N THR A 146 13.26 -3.16 -5.00
CA THR A 146 14.66 -2.95 -4.60
C THR A 146 14.95 -1.59 -3.97
N SER A 147 14.07 -0.61 -4.15
CA SER A 147 14.30 0.78 -3.73
C SER A 147 13.37 1.16 -2.58
N SER A 148 13.69 2.24 -1.85
CA SER A 148 12.73 2.89 -0.95
C SER A 148 11.41 3.14 -1.71
N LEU A 149 10.27 2.84 -1.09
CA LEU A 149 8.98 3.08 -1.74
C LEU A 149 8.76 4.59 -1.78
N GLU A 150 9.06 5.21 -2.91
CA GLU A 150 8.93 6.65 -3.05
C GLU A 150 7.51 7.00 -3.48
N LEU A 151 6.80 7.67 -2.56
CA LEU A 151 5.52 8.35 -2.84
C LEU A 151 5.68 9.50 -3.87
N ASN A 152 6.90 9.76 -4.34
CA ASN A 152 7.18 10.74 -5.39
C ASN A 152 7.29 10.09 -6.78
N SER A 153 7.12 8.77 -6.88
CA SER A 153 7.20 8.07 -8.16
C SER A 153 6.03 8.42 -9.08
N THR A 154 6.31 8.54 -10.38
CA THR A 154 5.32 8.81 -11.43
C THR A 154 4.06 7.93 -11.36
N PRO A 155 4.14 6.59 -11.19
CA PRO A 155 2.94 5.76 -11.10
C PRO A 155 2.08 6.07 -9.86
N TYR A 156 2.69 6.43 -8.73
CA TYR A 156 1.95 6.86 -7.55
C TYR A 156 1.26 8.20 -7.79
N PHE A 157 1.96 9.17 -8.39
CA PHE A 157 1.37 10.47 -8.71
C PHE A 157 0.16 10.33 -9.66
N LEU A 158 0.32 9.55 -10.72
CA LEU A 158 -0.73 9.31 -11.70
C LEU A 158 -1.93 8.59 -11.08
N SER A 159 -1.71 7.51 -10.32
CA SER A 159 -2.80 6.82 -9.62
C SER A 159 -3.52 7.73 -8.62
N SER A 160 -2.78 8.56 -7.89
CA SER A 160 -3.36 9.52 -6.94
C SER A 160 -4.19 10.61 -7.63
N ALA A 161 -3.79 11.06 -8.83
CA ALA A 161 -4.58 12.02 -9.61
C ALA A 161 -5.87 11.40 -10.18
N LEU A 162 -5.86 10.10 -10.50
CA LEU A 162 -7.03 9.38 -11.00
C LEU A 162 -8.09 9.12 -9.93
N VAL A 163 -7.72 9.01 -8.64
CA VAL A 163 -8.66 8.71 -7.55
C VAL A 163 -9.75 9.80 -7.38
N PRO A 164 -9.43 11.11 -7.29
CA PRO A 164 -10.46 12.16 -7.23
C PRO A 164 -11.36 12.17 -8.46
N ILE A 165 -10.80 11.92 -9.64
CA ILE A 165 -11.55 11.85 -10.90
C ILE A 165 -12.57 10.69 -10.84
N GLN A 166 -12.14 9.51 -10.40
CA GLN A 166 -13.01 8.36 -10.19
C GLN A 166 -14.11 8.65 -9.16
N LEU A 167 -13.77 9.27 -8.03
CA LEU A 167 -14.77 9.65 -7.03
C LEU A 167 -15.79 10.63 -7.61
N GLY A 168 -15.34 11.63 -8.38
CA GLY A 168 -16.22 12.56 -9.08
C GLY A 168 -17.20 11.86 -10.01
N PHE A 169 -16.71 10.96 -10.88
CA PHE A 169 -17.55 10.16 -11.77
C PHE A 169 -18.48 9.22 -11.01
N TYR A 170 -18.02 8.60 -9.91
CA TYR A 170 -18.86 7.74 -9.08
C TYR A 170 -20.04 8.52 -8.47
N PHE A 171 -19.79 9.71 -7.93
CA PHE A 171 -20.88 10.53 -7.37
C PHE A 171 -21.79 11.09 -8.45
N HIS A 172 -21.26 11.41 -9.63
CA HIS A 172 -22.07 11.88 -10.77
C HIS A 172 -22.94 10.76 -11.36
N SER A 173 -22.40 9.54 -11.49
CA SER A 173 -23.10 8.36 -12.03
C SER A 173 -24.18 7.78 -11.13
N LYS A 174 -24.34 8.28 -9.89
CA LYS A 174 -25.51 7.97 -9.05
C LYS A 174 -26.80 8.57 -9.61
N GLN A 175 -26.72 9.45 -10.60
CA GLN A 175 -27.90 9.89 -11.34
C GLN A 175 -28.34 8.75 -12.29
N PRO A 176 -29.63 8.36 -12.27
CA PRO A 176 -30.13 7.27 -13.10
C PRO A 176 -29.90 7.61 -14.57
N SER A 177 -28.94 6.92 -15.18
CA SER A 177 -28.61 7.07 -16.59
C SER A 177 -28.56 5.67 -17.21
N SER A 178 -29.59 5.37 -18.02
CA SER A 178 -29.53 4.28 -18.98
C SER A 178 -28.39 4.54 -19.97
N CYS A 179 -27.76 3.49 -20.48
CA CYS A 179 -26.74 3.66 -21.52
C CYS A 179 -27.29 4.35 -22.78
N VAL A 180 -28.59 4.18 -23.07
CA VAL A 180 -29.28 4.70 -24.28
C VAL A 180 -30.37 5.74 -23.95
N GLY A 181 -30.51 6.13 -22.68
CA GLY A 181 -31.29 7.32 -22.28
C GLY A 181 -32.79 7.14 -22.01
N GLU A 182 -33.42 6.00 -22.28
CA GLU A 182 -34.85 5.79 -21.97
C GLU A 182 -35.10 4.48 -21.19
N GLY A 183 -35.66 4.59 -19.98
CA GLY A 183 -36.29 3.47 -19.26
C GLY A 183 -35.42 2.58 -18.35
N ALA A 184 -34.28 3.06 -17.85
CA ALA A 184 -33.39 2.20 -17.05
C ALA A 184 -33.99 1.76 -15.70
N GLU A 185 -33.95 0.44 -15.47
CA GLU A 185 -33.84 -0.12 -14.12
C GLU A 185 -32.64 0.51 -13.40
N ASP A 186 -32.78 0.81 -12.10
CA ASP A 186 -31.71 1.40 -11.29
C ASP A 186 -30.50 0.46 -11.17
N VAL A 187 -29.62 0.44 -12.17
CA VAL A 187 -28.34 -0.26 -12.11
C VAL A 187 -27.41 0.54 -11.21
N GLN A 188 -27.44 0.22 -9.92
CA GLN A 188 -26.57 0.85 -8.94
C GLN A 188 -25.11 0.45 -9.21
N ARG A 189 -24.28 1.43 -9.61
CA ARG A 189 -22.83 1.22 -9.77
C ARG A 189 -22.19 0.91 -8.41
N ASN A 190 -21.31 -0.10 -8.39
CA ASN A 190 -20.56 -0.45 -7.18
C ASN A 190 -19.47 0.58 -6.90
N PHE A 191 -19.18 0.80 -5.62
CA PHE A 191 -18.03 1.63 -5.23
C PHE A 191 -16.72 1.01 -5.75
N PRO A 192 -15.78 1.83 -6.30
CA PRO A 192 -14.58 1.32 -6.93
C PRO A 192 -13.64 0.76 -5.85
N VAL A 193 -13.47 -0.56 -5.84
CA VAL A 193 -12.62 -1.24 -4.85
C VAL A 193 -11.17 -0.74 -4.88
N VAL A 194 -10.70 -0.30 -6.05
CA VAL A 194 -9.35 0.23 -6.24
C VAL A 194 -9.09 1.50 -5.45
N VAL A 195 -10.11 2.34 -5.19
CA VAL A 195 -9.95 3.57 -4.41
C VAL A 195 -9.70 3.23 -2.93
N ILE A 196 -10.43 2.26 -2.40
CA ILE A 196 -10.20 1.74 -1.04
C ILE A 196 -8.78 1.17 -0.97
N TYR A 197 -8.40 0.37 -1.96
CA TYR A 197 -7.09 -0.27 -1.99
C TYR A 197 -5.94 0.75 -2.12
N HIS A 198 -6.08 1.77 -2.96
CA HIS A 198 -5.14 2.89 -3.08
C HIS A 198 -4.91 3.56 -1.72
N THR A 199 -5.99 3.81 -0.98
CA THR A 199 -5.92 4.42 0.36
C THR A 199 -5.13 3.54 1.33
N ILE A 200 -5.39 2.23 1.34
CA ILE A 200 -4.66 1.26 2.17
C ILE A 200 -3.16 1.26 1.82
N VAL A 201 -2.83 1.20 0.53
CA VAL A 201 -1.43 1.21 0.05
C VAL A 201 -0.75 2.52 0.45
N THR A 202 -1.43 3.66 0.32
CA THR A 202 -0.90 4.98 0.69
C THR A 202 -0.58 5.07 2.17
N ILE A 203 -1.50 4.64 3.04
CA ILE A 203 -1.30 4.67 4.50
C ILE A 203 -0.16 3.71 4.89
N ALA A 204 -0.14 2.49 4.33
CA ALA A 204 0.91 1.52 4.60
C ALA A 204 2.29 2.03 4.15
N ALA A 205 2.36 2.62 2.96
CA ALA A 205 3.56 3.26 2.41
C ALA A 205 4.08 4.36 3.33
N TRP A 206 3.19 5.26 3.77
CA TRP A 206 3.52 6.34 4.68
C TRP A 206 4.03 5.82 6.03
N PHE A 207 3.35 4.83 6.62
CA PHE A 207 3.77 4.23 7.89
C PHE A 207 5.14 3.55 7.78
N MET A 208 5.38 2.76 6.72
CA MET A 208 6.67 2.11 6.49
C MET A 208 7.80 3.14 6.32
N LYS A 209 7.54 4.24 5.61
CA LYS A 209 8.52 5.32 5.44
C LYS A 209 8.84 5.98 6.78
N SER A 210 7.82 6.39 7.54
CA SER A 210 8.00 7.02 8.85
C SER A 210 8.73 6.11 9.84
N GLY A 211 8.42 4.81 9.86
CA GLY A 211 9.09 3.83 10.72
C GLY A 211 10.57 3.64 10.37
N MET A 212 10.94 3.65 9.08
CA MET A 212 12.34 3.60 8.65
C MET A 212 13.10 4.87 9.07
N GLU A 213 12.52 6.04 8.83
CA GLU A 213 13.13 7.33 9.20
C GLU A 213 13.41 7.40 10.71
N GLN A 214 12.46 6.97 11.55
CA GLN A 214 12.66 6.91 13.01
C GLN A 214 13.79 5.94 13.41
N CYS A 215 13.88 4.76 12.77
CA CYS A 215 14.96 3.81 13.04
C CYS A 215 16.33 4.40 12.68
N GLU A 216 16.43 5.10 11.54
CA GLU A 216 17.66 5.75 11.10
C GLU A 216 18.07 6.90 12.03
N GLU A 217 17.12 7.73 12.45
CA GLU A 217 17.36 8.81 13.42
C GLU A 217 17.85 8.28 14.76
N HIS A 218 17.24 7.20 15.29
CA HIS A 218 17.68 6.59 16.54
C HIS A 218 19.10 6.02 16.45
N VAL A 219 19.42 5.32 15.35
CA VAL A 219 20.78 4.80 15.11
C VAL A 219 21.78 5.95 15.04
N LYS A 220 21.42 7.05 14.36
CA LYS A 220 22.27 8.25 14.23
C LYS A 220 22.53 8.89 15.59
N LEU A 221 21.48 9.12 16.40
CA LEU A 221 21.60 9.73 17.72
C LEU A 221 22.51 8.93 18.67
N VAL A 222 22.39 7.60 18.67
CA VAL A 222 23.27 6.74 19.49
C VAL A 222 24.70 6.76 18.98
N THR A 223 24.90 6.75 17.65
CA THR A 223 26.23 6.83 17.03
C THR A 223 26.92 8.16 17.37
N ASP A 224 26.21 9.28 17.27
CA ASP A 224 26.70 10.60 17.63
C ASP A 224 27.04 10.68 19.13
N SER A 225 26.19 10.10 19.99
CA SER A 225 26.44 10.01 21.43
C SER A 225 27.73 9.24 21.75
N ILE A 226 27.95 8.08 21.12
CA ILE A 226 29.18 7.29 21.28
C ILE A 226 30.40 8.13 20.88
N ALA A 227 30.34 8.82 19.74
CA ALA A 227 31.43 9.67 19.27
C ALA A 227 31.76 10.80 20.26
N ASP A 228 30.74 11.42 20.86
CA ASP A 228 30.92 12.47 21.85
C ASP A 228 31.48 11.94 23.18
N PHE A 229 31.05 10.76 23.65
CA PHE A 229 31.64 10.10 24.80
C PHE A 229 33.13 9.78 24.58
N GLU A 230 33.51 9.28 23.39
CA GLU A 230 34.90 9.01 23.05
C GLU A 230 35.74 10.31 23.02
N ARG A 231 35.19 11.42 22.51
CA ARG A 231 35.85 12.73 22.54
C ARG A 231 36.04 13.23 23.98
N MET A 232 35.04 13.05 24.84
CA MET A 232 35.12 13.43 26.26
C MET A 232 36.16 12.61 27.02
N ASP A 233 36.19 11.29 26.83
CA ASP A 233 37.17 10.41 27.48
C ASP A 233 38.62 10.76 27.06
N LYS A 234 38.83 11.04 25.76
CA LYS A 234 40.13 11.53 25.25
C LYS A 234 40.55 12.84 25.95
N LYS A 235 39.64 13.81 26.06
CA LYS A 235 39.91 15.09 26.76
C LYS A 235 40.20 14.89 28.25
N LEU A 236 39.50 13.98 28.92
CA LEU A 236 39.73 13.66 30.34
C LEU A 236 41.09 12.99 30.56
N LYS A 237 41.49 12.05 29.70
CA LYS A 237 42.81 11.39 29.75
C LYS A 237 43.94 12.40 29.55
N GLN A 238 43.83 13.29 28.56
CA GLN A 238 44.81 14.36 28.35
C GLN A 238 44.92 15.29 29.56
N LYS A 239 43.80 15.71 30.15
CA LYS A 239 43.80 16.54 31.38
C LYS A 239 44.46 15.82 32.56
N LYS A 240 44.24 14.51 32.74
CA LYS A 240 44.88 13.71 33.79
C LYS A 240 46.40 13.63 33.59
N GLN A 241 46.85 13.42 32.35
CA GLN A 241 48.28 13.38 32.01
C GLN A 241 48.97 14.72 32.27
N LEU A 242 48.35 15.84 31.86
CA LEU A 242 48.88 17.18 32.13
C LEU A 242 49.01 17.46 33.63
N LYS A 243 47.98 17.15 34.43
CA LYS A 243 48.02 17.31 35.89
C LYS A 243 49.12 16.45 36.54
N ALA A 244 49.33 15.23 36.06
CA ALA A 244 50.38 14.35 36.57
C ALA A 244 51.79 14.86 36.21
N ALA A 245 51.97 15.46 35.03
CA ALA A 245 53.23 16.07 34.62
C ALA A 245 53.57 17.32 35.46
N THR A 246 52.59 18.16 35.78
CA THR A 246 52.80 19.35 36.63
C THR A 246 53.19 18.97 38.06
N LYS A 247 52.63 17.90 38.64
CA LYS A 247 52.98 17.45 40.00
C LYS A 247 54.39 16.89 40.15
N LYS A 248 55.08 16.58 39.06
CA LYS A 248 56.46 16.04 39.07
C LYS A 248 57.54 17.12 38.95
N LYS A 249 57.15 18.37 38.68
CA LYS A 249 58.04 19.53 38.70
C LYS A 249 57.96 20.21 40.06
#